data_AF-A0A2T6G0D9-F1
#
_entry.id   AF-A0A2T6G0D9-F1
#
_cell.length_a   1.000
_cell.length_b   1.000
_cell.length_c   1.000
_cell.angle_alpha   90.00
_cell.angle_beta   90.00
_cell.angle_gamma   90.00
#
_symmetry.space_group_name_H-M   'P 1'
#
loop_
_entity.id
_entity.type
_entity.pdbx_description
1 polymer ?
#
loop_
_entity_poly.entity_id
_entity_poly.type
_entity_poly.pdbx_seq_one_letter_code
_entity_poly.pdbx_strand_id
1 'polypeptide(L)'
;MKYIMAQIETDQTEAEKKLVLLQQIIETELDAGSKSGDSLKLWGRWLKGVTISLSAVVTIVLGLDLGDVGKGIALVLSTIVTAIGAWDAFTNYNQRSAQEYSNVNKLFSLYKDIKLYMEGNTNLKLEQYNQFKERYDSIHEEYLQERRTLTEDQNQEGTEKK
;
A
#
# COMPACT_ATOMS: atom_id res chain seq x y z
N MET A 1 -39.71 -33.56 5.69
CA MET A 1 -38.56 -33.38 6.60
C MET A 1 -37.22 -33.67 5.94
N LYS A 2 -36.98 -34.84 5.30
CA LYS A 2 -35.69 -35.15 4.64
C LYS A 2 -35.22 -34.10 3.63
N TYR A 3 -36.13 -33.52 2.84
CA TYR A 3 -35.81 -32.52 1.83
C TYR A 3 -35.28 -31.19 2.40
N ILE A 4 -35.79 -30.77 3.57
CA ILE A 4 -35.41 -29.51 4.21
C ILE A 4 -34.03 -29.64 4.87
N MET A 5 -33.72 -30.79 5.46
CA MET A 5 -32.40 -31.04 6.05
C MET A 5 -31.30 -31.11 4.98
N ALA A 6 -31.57 -31.76 3.85
CA ALA A 6 -30.61 -31.82 2.74
C ALA A 6 -30.28 -30.42 2.20
N GLN A 7 -31.27 -29.53 2.11
CA GLN A 7 -31.05 -28.18 1.61
C GLN A 7 -30.23 -27.32 2.57
N ILE A 8 -30.49 -27.42 3.89
CA ILE A 8 -29.70 -26.72 4.93
C ILE A 8 -28.22 -27.17 4.92
N GLU A 9 -27.97 -28.46 4.77
CA GLU A 9 -26.60 -29.02 4.74
C GLU A 9 -25.82 -28.55 3.50
N THR A 10 -26.53 -28.39 2.37
CA THR A 10 -25.95 -27.87 1.12
C THR A 10 -25.59 -26.39 1.26
N ASP A 11 -26.50 -25.58 1.81
CA ASP A 11 -26.30 -24.13 2.00
C ASP A 11 -25.17 -23.82 2.99
N GLN A 12 -25.05 -24.62 4.07
CA GLN A 12 -23.96 -24.50 5.04
C GLN A 12 -22.60 -24.83 4.41
N THR A 13 -22.52 -25.92 3.66
CA THR A 13 -21.30 -26.35 2.97
C THR A 13 -20.86 -25.31 1.93
N GLU A 14 -21.82 -24.69 1.24
CA GLU A 14 -21.53 -23.62 0.29
C GLU A 14 -21.02 -22.35 0.98
N ALA A 15 -21.65 -21.94 2.08
CA ALA A 15 -21.23 -20.79 2.86
C ALA A 15 -19.80 -20.97 3.40
N GLU A 16 -19.48 -22.16 3.92
CA GLU A 16 -18.14 -22.49 4.41
C GLU A 16 -17.08 -22.34 3.31
N LYS A 17 -17.30 -22.97 2.15
CA LYS A 17 -16.35 -22.90 1.02
C LYS A 17 -16.10 -21.48 0.57
N LYS A 18 -17.16 -20.66 0.49
CA LYS A 18 -17.04 -19.25 0.09
C LYS A 18 -16.31 -18.40 1.11
N LEU A 19 -16.53 -18.64 2.41
CA LEU A 19 -15.82 -17.95 3.49
C LEU A 19 -14.33 -18.32 3.50
N VAL A 20 -13.98 -19.60 3.33
CA VAL A 20 -12.59 -20.07 3.20
C VAL A 20 -11.90 -19.38 2.02
N LEU A 21 -12.56 -19.32 0.87
CA LEU A 21 -12.02 -18.67 -0.32
C LEU A 21 -11.79 -17.17 -0.07
N LEU A 22 -12.78 -16.47 0.48
CA LEU A 22 -12.64 -15.05 0.82
C LEU A 22 -11.50 -14.81 1.81
N GLN A 23 -11.35 -15.67 2.81
CA GLN A 23 -10.26 -15.60 3.78
C GLN A 23 -8.89 -15.76 3.09
N GLN A 24 -8.75 -16.70 2.16
CA GLN A 24 -7.50 -16.91 1.40
C GLN A 24 -7.15 -15.73 0.50
N ILE A 25 -8.14 -15.12 -0.14
CA ILE A 25 -7.95 -13.89 -0.92
C ILE A 25 -7.41 -12.78 -0.02
N ILE A 26 -8.09 -12.53 1.11
CA ILE A 26 -7.68 -11.49 2.06
C ILE A 26 -6.28 -11.75 2.61
N GLU A 27 -5.95 -13.00 2.95
CA GLU A 27 -4.62 -13.38 3.42
C GLU A 27 -3.52 -13.12 2.37
N THR A 28 -3.81 -13.43 1.11
CA THR A 28 -2.90 -13.15 -0.01
C THR A 28 -2.67 -11.65 -0.18
N GLU A 29 -3.75 -10.86 -0.11
CA GLU A 29 -3.65 -9.39 -0.20
C GLU A 29 -2.93 -8.77 1.00
N LEU A 30 -3.08 -9.33 2.20
CA LEU A 30 -2.36 -8.89 3.40
C LEU A 30 -0.85 -9.11 3.28
N ASP A 31 -0.42 -10.28 2.79
CA ASP A 31 1.00 -10.56 2.58
C ASP A 31 1.60 -9.65 1.48
N ALA A 32 0.88 -9.46 0.37
CA ALA A 32 1.30 -8.57 -0.70
C ALA A 32 1.37 -7.09 -0.26
N GLY A 33 0.33 -6.61 0.43
CA GLY A 33 0.21 -5.23 0.89
C GLY A 33 1.25 -4.88 1.96
N SER A 34 1.49 -5.77 2.92
CA SER A 34 2.50 -5.55 3.97
C SER A 34 3.92 -5.48 3.39
N LYS A 35 4.28 -6.40 2.49
CA LYS A 35 5.57 -6.37 1.77
C LYS A 35 5.74 -5.11 0.93
N SER A 36 4.68 -4.70 0.23
CA SER A 36 4.66 -3.46 -0.56
C SER A 36 4.91 -2.23 0.33
N GLY A 37 4.14 -2.09 1.43
CA GLY A 37 4.25 -0.98 2.38
C GLY A 37 5.64 -0.84 3.00
N ASP A 38 6.24 -1.97 3.42
CA ASP A 38 7.60 -2.01 3.97
C ASP A 38 8.65 -1.61 2.92
N SER A 39 8.51 -2.10 1.69
CA SER A 39 9.45 -1.79 0.60
C SER A 39 9.43 -0.30 0.24
N LEU A 40 8.25 0.32 0.20
CA LEU A 40 8.08 1.76 -0.05
C LEU A 40 8.73 2.60 1.04
N LYS A 41 8.55 2.22 2.31
CA LYS A 41 9.17 2.89 3.45
C LYS A 41 10.70 2.78 3.42
N LEU A 42 11.22 1.60 3.08
CA LEU A 42 12.67 1.38 2.95
C LEU A 42 13.25 2.23 1.81
N TRP A 43 12.61 2.25 0.65
CA TRP A 43 13.01 3.07 -0.50
C TRP A 43 13.04 4.56 -0.17
N GLY A 44 11.99 5.08 0.48
CA GLY A 44 11.96 6.49 0.92
C GLY A 44 13.09 6.84 1.89
N ARG A 45 13.43 5.93 2.82
CA ARG A 45 14.57 6.12 3.73
C ARG A 45 15.91 6.08 2.99
N TRP A 46 16.06 5.17 2.04
CA TRP A 46 17.27 5.03 1.26
C TRP A 46 17.54 6.26 0.40
N LEU A 47 16.51 6.77 -0.31
CA LEU A 47 16.62 8.01 -1.10
C LEU A 47 17.04 9.20 -0.24
N LYS A 48 16.44 9.39 0.94
CA LYS A 48 16.86 10.44 1.87
C LYS A 48 18.32 10.31 2.30
N GLY A 49 18.77 9.09 2.58
CA GLY A 49 20.18 8.82 2.91
C GLY A 49 21.12 9.20 1.77
N VAL A 50 20.78 8.80 0.54
CA VAL A 50 21.55 9.16 -0.67
C VAL A 50 21.59 10.67 -0.86
N THR A 51 20.46 11.37 -0.76
CA THR A 51 20.37 12.82 -0.94
C THR A 51 21.21 13.59 0.08
N ILE A 52 21.19 13.18 1.36
CA ILE A 52 22.01 13.80 2.41
C ILE A 52 23.50 13.56 2.13
N SER A 53 23.87 12.33 1.77
CA SER A 53 25.27 12.00 1.44
C SER A 53 25.76 12.78 0.22
N LEU A 54 24.94 12.90 -0.82
CA LEU A 54 25.30 13.61 -2.05
C LEU A 54 25.44 15.12 -1.78
N SER A 55 24.55 15.69 -0.98
CA SER A 55 24.64 17.08 -0.53
C SER A 55 25.94 17.35 0.24
N ALA A 56 26.35 16.44 1.12
CA ALA A 56 27.62 16.56 1.85
C ALA A 56 28.83 16.52 0.90
N VAL A 57 28.81 15.64 -0.11
CA VAL A 57 29.87 15.60 -1.14
C VAL A 57 29.93 16.89 -1.93
N VAL A 58 28.78 17.46 -2.33
CA VAL A 58 28.72 18.77 -3.01
C VAL A 58 29.38 19.85 -2.15
N THR A 59 29.06 19.91 -0.86
CA THR A 59 29.66 20.89 0.07
C THR A 59 31.17 20.70 0.18
N ILE A 60 31.66 19.47 0.27
CA ILE A 60 33.10 19.18 0.35
C ILE A 60 33.81 19.57 -0.95
N VAL A 61 33.24 19.24 -2.11
CA VAL A 61 33.81 19.57 -3.43
C VAL A 61 33.85 21.07 -3.67
N LEU A 62 32.87 21.82 -3.17
CA LEU A 62 32.87 23.28 -3.22
C LEU A 62 33.84 23.91 -2.21
N GLY A 63 34.04 23.28 -1.05
CA GLY A 63 34.94 23.76 0.00
C GLY A 63 36.42 23.45 -0.24
N LEU A 64 36.72 22.36 -0.94
CA LEU A 64 38.05 22.06 -1.44
C LEU A 64 38.25 22.83 -2.74
N ASP A 65 39.15 23.81 -2.76
CA ASP A 65 39.44 24.66 -3.93
C ASP A 65 40.11 23.85 -5.06
N LEU A 66 39.30 23.04 -5.74
CA LEU A 66 39.68 22.12 -6.82
C LEU A 66 39.67 22.81 -8.19
N GLY A 67 39.62 24.14 -8.22
CA GLY A 67 39.51 24.94 -9.45
C GLY A 67 38.22 24.65 -10.24
N ASP A 68 38.26 24.86 -11.55
CA ASP A 68 37.06 24.81 -12.40
C ASP A 68 36.51 23.38 -12.60
N VAL A 69 37.35 22.34 -12.46
CA VAL A 69 36.91 20.94 -12.52
C VAL A 69 36.01 20.62 -11.32
N GLY A 70 36.38 21.07 -10.12
CA GLY A 70 35.55 20.88 -8.91
C GLY A 70 34.19 21.56 -9.03
N LYS A 71 34.14 22.78 -9.57
CA LYS A 71 32.89 23.51 -9.83
C LYS A 71 31.97 22.76 -10.79
N GLY A 72 32.54 22.20 -11.88
CA GLY A 72 31.77 21.40 -12.84
C GLY A 72 31.15 20.16 -12.20
N ILE A 73 31.92 19.43 -11.38
CA ILE A 73 31.44 18.25 -10.66
C ILE A 73 30.35 18.62 -9.64
N ALA A 74 30.55 19.70 -8.88
CA ALA A 74 29.57 20.18 -7.91
C ALA A 74 28.23 20.56 -8.57
N LEU A 75 28.27 21.18 -9.75
CA LEU A 75 27.07 21.59 -10.49
C LEU A 75 26.27 20.37 -10.98
N VAL A 76 26.96 19.36 -11.53
CA VAL A 76 26.33 18.09 -11.93
C VAL A 76 25.70 17.40 -10.72
N LEU A 77 26.44 17.26 -9.61
CA LEU A 77 25.92 16.64 -8.39
C LEU A 77 24.74 17.41 -7.81
N SER A 78 24.79 18.75 -7.79
CA SER A 78 23.66 19.58 -7.34
C SER A 78 22.42 19.38 -8.20
N THR A 79 22.58 19.19 -9.51
CA THR A 79 21.47 18.93 -10.43
C THR A 79 20.85 17.57 -10.14
N ILE A 80 21.68 16.55 -9.87
CA ILE A 80 21.22 15.22 -9.46
C ILE A 80 20.47 15.28 -8.13
N VAL A 81 20.97 16.00 -7.12
CA VAL A 81 20.27 16.22 -5.84
C VAL A 81 18.88 16.81 -6.08
N THR A 82 18.79 17.86 -6.89
CA THR A 82 17.51 18.52 -7.21
C THR A 82 16.56 17.57 -7.93
N ALA A 83 17.04 16.79 -8.91
CA ALA A 83 16.22 15.81 -9.62
C ALA A 83 15.71 14.69 -8.69
N ILE A 84 16.55 14.19 -7.79
CA ILE A 84 16.14 13.21 -6.78
C ILE A 84 15.10 13.80 -5.82
N GLY A 85 15.30 15.05 -5.38
CA GLY A 85 14.33 15.74 -4.53
C GLY A 85 12.97 15.95 -5.22
N ALA A 86 12.97 16.32 -6.50
CA ALA A 86 11.75 16.42 -7.30
C ALA A 86 11.06 15.06 -7.47
N TRP A 87 11.84 13.98 -7.67
CA TRP A 87 11.31 12.62 -7.76
C TRP A 87 10.70 12.14 -6.43
N ASP A 88 11.35 12.40 -5.30
CA ASP A 88 10.83 12.06 -3.97
C ASP A 88 9.51 12.80 -3.67
N ALA A 89 9.44 14.09 -4.04
CA ALA A 89 8.21 14.87 -3.93
C ALA A 89 7.10 14.31 -4.83
N PHE A 90 7.42 13.94 -6.08
CA PHE A 90 6.45 13.39 -7.02
C PHE A 90 5.94 12.01 -6.60
N THR A 91 6.80 11.16 -6.03
CA THR A 91 6.41 9.79 -5.66
C THR A 91 5.72 9.70 -4.30
N ASN A 92 6.02 10.63 -3.38
CA ASN A 92 5.50 10.70 -2.02
C ASN A 92 5.41 9.32 -1.34
N TYR A 93 6.57 8.63 -1.27
CA TYR A 93 6.69 7.27 -0.75
C TYR A 93 6.08 7.10 0.65
N ASN A 94 6.13 8.14 1.48
CA ASN A 94 5.53 8.13 2.81
C ASN A 94 4.00 8.02 2.76
N GLN A 95 3.34 8.83 1.92
CA GLN A 95 1.89 8.81 1.78
C GLN A 95 1.42 7.49 1.18
N ARG A 96 2.13 6.98 0.16
CA ARG A 96 1.85 5.66 -0.42
C ARG A 96 2.03 4.52 0.59
N SER A 97 3.10 4.56 1.38
CA SER A 97 3.32 3.57 2.44
C SER A 97 2.23 3.62 3.52
N ALA A 98 1.82 4.81 3.96
CA ALA A 98 0.74 4.99 4.93
C ALA A 98 -0.60 4.44 4.41
N GLN A 99 -0.88 4.64 3.11
CA GLN A 99 -2.05 4.09 2.46
C GLN A 99 -2.05 2.56 2.44
N GLU A 100 -0.93 1.94 2.05
CA GLU A 100 -0.78 0.47 2.07
C GLU A 100 -1.02 -0.09 3.49
N TYR A 101 -0.44 0.53 4.53
CA TYR A 101 -0.68 0.10 5.91
C TYR A 101 -2.14 0.29 6.36
N SER A 102 -2.79 1.38 5.95
CA SER A 102 -4.22 1.61 6.23
C SER A 102 -5.08 0.49 5.64
N ASN A 103 -4.84 0.15 4.36
CA ASN A 103 -5.55 -0.93 3.67
C ASN A 103 -5.29 -2.30 4.32
N VAL A 104 -4.02 -2.61 4.63
CA VAL A 104 -3.64 -3.83 5.36
C VAL A 104 -4.35 -3.92 6.70
N ASN A 105 -4.46 -2.82 7.45
CA ASN A 105 -5.18 -2.83 8.74
C ASN A 105 -6.68 -3.12 8.57
N LYS A 106 -7.33 -2.53 7.56
CA LYS A 106 -8.75 -2.78 7.24
C LYS A 106 -8.97 -4.25 6.86
N LEU A 107 -8.16 -4.78 5.95
CA LEU A 107 -8.18 -6.19 5.55
C LEU A 107 -7.90 -7.13 6.73
N PHE A 108 -6.96 -6.78 7.61
CA PHE A 108 -6.60 -7.60 8.76
C PHE A 108 -7.73 -7.65 9.79
N SER A 109 -8.46 -6.55 9.98
CA SER A 109 -9.66 -6.53 10.79
C SER A 109 -10.73 -7.45 10.20
N LEU A 110 -10.99 -7.36 8.89
CA LEU A 110 -11.96 -8.23 8.21
C LEU A 110 -11.58 -9.71 8.29
N TYR A 111 -10.30 -10.04 8.08
CA TYR A 111 -9.78 -11.39 8.23
C TYR A 111 -10.05 -11.96 9.62
N LYS A 112 -9.79 -11.16 10.67
CA LYS A 112 -10.06 -11.57 12.06
C LYS A 112 -11.54 -11.80 12.30
N ASP A 113 -12.41 -10.93 11.79
CA ASP A 113 -13.86 -11.07 11.92
C ASP A 113 -14.37 -12.35 11.26
N ILE A 114 -13.90 -12.65 10.03
CA ILE A 114 -14.23 -13.88 9.30
C ILE A 114 -13.75 -15.11 10.06
N LYS A 115 -12.48 -15.10 10.52
CA LYS A 115 -11.90 -16.23 11.24
C LYS A 115 -12.63 -16.52 12.55
N LEU A 116 -12.91 -15.49 13.34
CA LEU A 116 -13.69 -15.61 14.58
C LEU A 116 -15.12 -16.10 14.32
N TYR A 117 -15.74 -15.64 13.24
CA TYR A 117 -17.07 -16.10 12.85
C TYR A 117 -17.06 -17.60 12.51
N MET A 118 -16.08 -18.05 11.73
CA MET A 118 -15.94 -19.46 11.35
C MET A 118 -15.63 -20.38 12.53
N GLU A 119 -14.75 -19.95 13.45
CA GLU A 119 -14.40 -20.74 14.64
C GLU A 119 -15.55 -20.76 15.69
N GLY A 120 -16.32 -19.67 15.78
CA GLY A 120 -17.37 -19.49 16.77
C GLY A 120 -18.77 -19.96 16.36
N ASN A 121 -19.00 -20.26 15.07
CA ASN A 121 -20.32 -20.65 14.57
C ASN A 121 -20.28 -21.99 13.84
N THR A 122 -21.04 -22.96 14.36
CA THR A 122 -21.26 -24.26 13.72
C THR A 122 -22.31 -24.24 12.61
N ASN A 123 -23.06 -23.14 12.47
CA ASN A 123 -24.10 -22.97 11.45
C ASN A 123 -23.76 -21.74 10.58
N LEU A 124 -22.90 -21.97 9.60
CA LEU A 124 -22.46 -20.93 8.67
C LEU A 124 -23.59 -20.60 7.70
N LYS A 125 -23.93 -19.31 7.61
CA LYS A 125 -25.01 -18.82 6.76
C LYS A 125 -24.45 -18.06 5.58
N LEU A 126 -25.06 -18.26 4.42
CA LEU A 126 -24.72 -17.54 3.19
C LEU A 126 -24.91 -16.01 3.33
N GLU A 127 -25.86 -15.59 4.15
CA GLU A 127 -26.09 -14.17 4.46
C GLU A 127 -24.87 -13.50 5.09
N GLN A 128 -24.19 -14.18 6.02
CA GLN A 128 -22.99 -13.62 6.66
C GLN A 128 -21.80 -13.58 5.70
N TYR A 129 -21.70 -14.56 4.81
CA TYR A 129 -20.74 -14.48 3.71
C TYR A 129 -20.97 -13.22 2.86
N ASN A 130 -22.21 -12.92 2.49
CA ASN A 130 -22.50 -11.72 1.68
C ASN A 130 -22.12 -10.43 2.41
N GLN A 131 -22.37 -10.34 3.72
CA GLN A 131 -21.95 -9.20 4.54
C GLN A 131 -20.42 -9.03 4.56
N PHE A 132 -19.67 -10.12 4.73
CA PHE A 132 -18.21 -10.06 4.69
C PHE A 132 -17.69 -9.68 3.30
N LYS A 133 -18.33 -10.20 2.24
CA LYS A 133 -18.00 -9.86 0.86
C LYS A 133 -18.26 -8.38 0.58
N GLU A 134 -19.39 -7.83 0.99
CA GLU A 134 -19.69 -6.40 0.81
C GLU A 134 -18.67 -5.51 1.53
N ARG A 135 -18.26 -5.88 2.74
CA ARG A 135 -17.20 -5.18 3.47
C ARG A 135 -15.87 -5.25 2.73
N TYR A 136 -15.52 -6.42 2.19
CA TYR A 136 -14.32 -6.59 1.38
C TYR A 136 -14.35 -5.69 0.13
N ASP A 137 -15.45 -5.75 -0.63
CA ASP A 137 -15.63 -4.96 -1.85
C ASP A 137 -15.52 -3.45 -1.55
N SER A 138 -16.12 -3.00 -0.44
CA SER A 138 -16.04 -1.62 0.01
C SER A 138 -14.61 -1.19 0.38
N ILE A 139 -13.84 -2.03 1.07
CA ILE A 139 -12.43 -1.75 1.39
C ILE A 139 -11.61 -1.64 0.10
N HIS A 140 -11.85 -2.55 -0.84
CA HIS A 140 -11.15 -2.55 -2.13
C HIS A 140 -11.48 -1.32 -2.97
N GLU A 141 -12.75 -0.92 -3.02
CA GLU A 141 -13.18 0.28 -3.72
C GLU A 141 -12.58 1.55 -3.11
N GLU A 142 -12.60 1.67 -1.79
CA GLU A 142 -12.00 2.80 -1.07
C GLU A 142 -10.49 2.89 -1.37
N TYR A 143 -9.77 1.77 -1.34
CA TYR A 143 -8.36 1.72 -1.69
C TYR A 143 -8.08 2.18 -3.15
N LEU A 144 -8.92 1.76 -4.10
CA LEU A 144 -8.82 2.21 -5.49
C LEU A 144 -9.09 3.71 -5.64
N GLN A 145 -10.09 4.24 -4.93
CA GLN A 145 -10.41 5.66 -4.92
C GLN A 145 -9.25 6.48 -4.34
N GLU A 146 -8.74 6.10 -3.17
CA GLU A 146 -7.58 6.74 -2.55
C GLU A 146 -6.35 6.71 -3.48
N ARG A 147 -6.12 5.62 -4.24
CA ARG A 147 -5.01 5.59 -5.21
C ARG A 147 -5.22 6.54 -6.39
N ARG A 148 -6.46 6.72 -6.85
CA ARG A 148 -6.78 7.66 -7.94
C ARG A 148 -6.57 9.10 -7.50
N THR A 149 -7.07 9.48 -6.31
CA THR A 149 -6.91 10.84 -5.79
C THR A 149 -5.44 11.22 -5.62
N LEU A 150 -4.61 10.30 -5.10
CA LEU A 150 -3.16 10.53 -5.02
C LEU A 150 -2.51 10.78 -6.37
N THR A 151 -3.00 10.13 -7.43
CA THR A 151 -2.47 10.33 -8.79
C THR A 151 -2.94 11.66 -9.38
N GLU A 152 -4.16 12.08 -9.06
CA GLU A 152 -4.73 13.36 -9.51
C GLU A 152 -4.07 14.55 -8.81
N ASP A 153 -3.87 14.49 -7.49
CA ASP A 153 -3.15 15.51 -6.71
C ASP A 153 -1.72 15.71 -7.24
N GLN A 154 -1.04 14.61 -7.58
CA GLN A 154 0.30 14.63 -8.19
C GLN A 154 0.33 15.31 -9.57
N ASN A 155 -0.75 15.21 -10.34
CA ASN A 155 -0.84 15.85 -11.66
C ASN A 155 -1.17 17.34 -11.57
N GLN A 156 -1.98 17.75 -10.58
CA GLN A 156 -2.37 19.15 -10.41
C GLN A 156 -1.22 20.02 -9.85
N GLU A 157 -0.47 19.52 -8.87
CA GLU A 157 0.71 20.23 -8.33
C GLU A 157 1.82 20.45 -9.37
N GLY A 158 1.89 19.58 -10.40
CA GLY A 158 2.84 19.71 -11.52
C GLY A 158 2.47 20.79 -12.54
N THR A 159 1.19 21.16 -12.63
CA THR A 159 0.69 22.16 -13.58
C THR A 159 0.69 23.59 -13.05
N GLU A 160 0.59 23.80 -11.73
CA GLU A 160 0.59 25.14 -11.13
C GLU A 160 2.00 25.76 -10.95
N LYS A 161 3.08 24.99 -11.18
CA LYS A 161 4.47 25.46 -11.08
C LYS A 161 5.15 25.75 -12.44
N LYS A 162 4.39 26.08 -13.48
CA LYS A 162 4.92 26.51 -14.79
C LYS A 162 4.83 28.01 -15.00
#